data_AF-A0A2S5G6S7-F1
#
_entry.id   AF-A0A2S5G6S7-F1
#
_cell.length_a   1.000
_cell.length_b   1.000
_cell.length_c   1.000
_cell.angle_alpha   90.00
_cell.angle_beta   90.00
_cell.angle_gamma   90.00
#
_symmetry.space_group_name_H-M   'P 1'
#
loop_
_entity.id
_entity.type
_entity.pdbx_description
1 polymer ?
#
loop_
_entity_poly.entity_id
_entity_poly.type
_entity_poly.pdbx_seq_one_letter_code
_entity_poly.pdbx_strand_id
1 'polypeptide(L)' 'MNFGENIQSWFGVQIGALLLVVIGAVAIYFLMKREFSKFVGFAVFSMIVGVFVFSPDNVVGLGERLWSTVFGG' A
#
# COMPACT_ATOMS: atom_id res chain seq x y z
N MET A 1 23.90 -9.01 -13.85
CA MET A 1 22.90 -9.09 -12.77
C MET A 1 22.15 -7.78 -12.77
N ASN A 2 20.93 -7.80 -13.30
CA ASN A 2 20.18 -6.59 -13.65
C ASN A 2 19.47 -6.07 -12.39
N PHE A 3 20.06 -5.04 -11.77
CA PHE A 3 19.56 -4.45 -10.52
C PHE A 3 18.09 -3.99 -10.65
N GLY A 4 17.68 -3.53 -11.83
CA GLY A 4 16.31 -3.10 -12.11
C GLY A 4 15.27 -4.22 -12.03
N GLU A 5 15.56 -5.41 -12.58
CA GLU A 5 14.68 -6.58 -12.50
C GLU A 5 14.57 -7.12 -11.07
N ASN A 6 15.69 -7.14 -10.34
CA ASN A 6 15.69 -7.59 -8.95
C ASN A 6 14.93 -6.64 -8.03
N ILE A 7 14.96 -5.32 -8.29
CA ILE A 7 14.17 -4.36 -7.53
C ILE A 7 12.68 -4.51 -7.84
N GLN A 8 12.30 -4.65 -9.11
CA GLN A 8 10.88 -4.84 -9.44
C GLN A 8 10.31 -6.11 -8.83
N SER A 9 11.06 -7.23 -8.86
CA SER A 9 10.63 -8.46 -8.20
C SER A 9 10.63 -8.34 -6.67
N TRP A 10 11.62 -7.66 -6.08
CA TRP A 10 11.64 -7.38 -4.64
C TRP A 10 10.49 -6.49 -4.18
N PHE A 11 10.15 -5.47 -4.96
CA PHE A 11 9.05 -4.56 -4.65
C PHE A 11 7.70 -5.26 -4.69
N GLY A 12 7.46 -6.14 -5.67
CA GLY A 12 6.18 -6.84 -5.77
C GLY A 12 5.95 -7.86 -4.65
N VAL A 13 6.96 -8.66 -4.29
CA VAL A 13 6.78 -9.80 -3.39
C VAL A 13 7.16 -9.48 -1.94
N GLN A 14 8.29 -8.83 -1.69
CA GLN A 14 8.71 -8.54 -0.31
C GLN A 14 7.93 -7.39 0.33
N ILE A 15 7.57 -6.33 -0.42
CA ILE A 15 6.90 -5.16 0.19
C ILE A 15 5.46 -5.49 0.58
N GLY A 16 4.71 -6.24 -0.23
CA GLY A 16 3.36 -6.68 0.13
C GLY A 16 3.34 -7.52 1.40
N ALA A 17 4.27 -8.48 1.52
CA ALA A 17 4.42 -9.29 2.72
C ALA A 17 4.82 -8.46 3.96
N LEU A 18 5.79 -7.55 3.81
CA LEU A 18 6.19 -6.65 4.90
C LEU A 18 5.04 -5.74 5.36
N LEU A 19 4.25 -5.21 4.43
CA LEU A 19 3.08 -4.39 4.73
C LEU A 19 2.07 -5.15 5.61
N LEU A 20 1.77 -6.42 5.28
CA LEU A 20 0.85 -7.23 6.08
C LEU A 20 1.36 -7.45 7.50
N VAL A 21 2.66 -7.72 7.66
CA VAL A 21 3.28 -7.90 8.98
C VAL A 21 3.16 -6.61 9.80
N VAL A 22 3.45 -5.46 9.19
CA VAL A 22 3.34 -4.15 9.86
C VAL A 22 1.89 -3.86 10.23
N ILE A 23 0.94 -4.09 9.32
CA ILE A 23 -0.49 -3.89 9.59
C ILE A 23 -0.95 -4.78 10.74
N GLY A 24 -0.56 -6.05 10.74
CA GLY A 24 -0.88 -6.99 11.82
C GLY A 24 -0.32 -6.54 13.16
N ALA A 25 0.95 -6.14 13.21
CA ALA A 25 1.58 -5.66 14.44
C ALA A 25 0.92 -4.40 14.99
N VAL A 26 0.62 -3.42 14.12
CA VAL A 26 -0.04 -2.16 14.51
C VAL A 26 -1.50 -2.38 14.91
N ALA A 27 -2.22 -3.28 14.25
CA ALA A 27 -3.58 -3.67 14.62
C ALA A 27 -3.62 -4.26 16.04
N ILE A 28 -2.68 -5.18 16.36
CA ILE A 28 -2.55 -5.76 17.71
C ILE A 28 -2.21 -4.67 18.74
N TYR A 29 -1.30 -3.76 18.40
CA TYR A 29 -0.93 -2.63 19.28
C TYR A 29 -2.14 -1.76 19.63
N PHE A 30 -2.96 -1.38 18.65
CA PHE A 30 -4.16 -0.58 18.92
C PHE A 30 -5.23 -1.33 19.71
N LEU A 31 -5.38 -2.63 19.46
CA LEU A 31 -6.29 -3.50 20.21
C LEU A 31 -5.90 -3.55 21.70
N MET A 32 -4.61 -3.72 22.00
CA MET A 32 -4.09 -3.72 23.37
C MET A 32 -4.29 -2.38 24.08
N LYS A 33 -4.09 -1.27 23.36
CA LYS A 33 -4.21 0.08 23.94
C LYS A 33 -5.66 0.56 24.08
N ARG A 34 -6.63 -0.23 23.61
CA ARG A 34 -8.08 0.08 23.57
C ARG A 34 -8.38 1.43 22.88
N GLU A 35 -7.52 1.85 21.94
CA GLU A 35 -7.68 3.10 21.18
C GLU A 35 -8.51 2.85 19.92
N PHE A 36 -9.80 2.52 20.07
CA PHE A 36 -10.68 2.13 18.96
C PHE A 36 -10.84 3.20 17.87
N SER A 37 -10.84 4.49 18.24
CA SER A 37 -10.93 5.58 17.25
C SER A 37 -9.73 5.60 16.31
N LYS A 38 -8.51 5.38 16.84
CA LYS A 38 -7.28 5.31 16.05
C LYS A 38 -7.20 4.01 15.24
N PHE A 39 -7.72 2.91 15.78
CA PHE A 39 -7.81 1.63 15.07
C PHE A 39 -8.65 1.72 13.80
N VAL A 40 -9.83 2.34 13.87
CA VAL A 40 -10.70 2.51 12.70
C VAL A 40 -10.05 3.41 11.65
N GLY A 41 -9.44 4.53 12.05
CA GLY A 41 -8.69 5.39 11.14
C GLY A 41 -7.52 4.65 10.48
N PHE A 42 -6.79 3.85 11.25
CA PHE A 42 -5.71 3.01 10.73
C PHE A 42 -6.22 1.93 9.78
N ALA A 43 -7.36 1.30 10.06
CA ALA A 43 -7.95 0.26 9.21
C ALA A 43 -8.37 0.80 7.83
N VAL A 44 -8.98 1.99 7.81
CA VAL A 44 -9.33 2.65 6.53
C VAL A 44 -8.07 3.02 5.76
N PHE A 45 -7.07 3.60 6.44
CA PHE A 45 -5.80 3.95 5.81
C PHE A 45 -5.06 2.72 5.26
N SER A 46 -4.97 1.63 6.03
CA SER A 46 -4.28 0.41 5.63
C SER A 46 -4.99 -0.30 4.47
N MET A 47 -6.33 -0.22 4.39
CA MET A 47 -7.08 -0.72 3.26
C MET A 47 -6.74 0.04 1.98
N ILE A 48 -6.68 1.37 2.03
CA ILE A 48 -6.29 2.20 0.87
C ILE A 48 -4.88 1.80 0.43
N VAL A 49 -3.90 1.89 1.33
CA VAL A 49 -2.50 1.56 1.04
C VAL A 49 -2.34 0.12 0.54
N GLY A 50 -3.11 -0.82 1.08
CA GLY A 50 -3.12 -2.22 0.65
C GLY A 50 -3.46 -2.35 -0.84
N VAL A 51 -4.48 -1.65 -1.34
CA VAL A 51 -4.81 -1.65 -2.77
C VAL A 51 -3.65 -1.13 -3.61
N PHE A 52 -2.93 -0.11 -3.14
CA PHE A 52 -1.78 0.42 -3.88
C PHE A 52 -0.62 -0.59 -3.98
N VAL A 53 -0.37 -1.31 -2.90
CA VAL A 53 0.76 -2.25 -2.79
C VAL A 53 0.47 -3.57 -3.50
N PHE A 54 -0.77 -4.07 -3.41
CA PHE A 54 -1.17 -5.35 -4.02
C PHE A 54 -1.68 -5.22 -5.46
N SER A 55 -1.95 -4.01 -5.94
CA SER A 55 -2.42 -3.77 -7.32
C SER A 55 -1.67 -2.61 -7.98
N PRO A 56 -0.34 -2.72 -8.14
CA PRO A 56 0.50 -1.65 -8.69
C PRO A 56 0.09 -1.25 -10.11
N ASP A 57 -0.34 -2.19 -10.95
CA ASP A 57 -0.75 -1.92 -12.34
C ASP A 57 -1.98 -1.00 -12.39
N ASN A 58 -2.93 -1.20 -11.47
CA ASN A 58 -4.12 -0.36 -11.38
C ASN A 58 -3.77 1.06 -10.91
N VAL A 59 -2.81 1.21 -10.01
CA VAL A 59 -2.35 2.52 -9.53
C VAL A 59 -1.67 3.31 -10.63
N VAL A 60 -0.74 2.66 -11.35
CA VAL A 60 -0.02 3.31 -12.45
C VAL A 60 -1.01 3.77 -13.52
N GLY A 61 -1.96 2.91 -13.90
CA GLY A 61 -3.00 3.28 -14.86
C GLY A 61 -3.95 4.39 -14.37
N LEU A 62 -4.24 4.46 -13.07
CA LEU A 62 -5.01 5.58 -12.49
C LEU A 62 -4.20 6.89 -12.53
N GLY A 63 -2.92 6.84 -12.19
CA GLY A 63 -2.02 8.00 -12.26
C GLY A 63 -1.90 8.55 -13.69
N GLU A 64 -1.73 7.67 -14.68
CA GLU A 64 -1.69 8.04 -16.09
C GLU A 64 -3.00 8.70 -16.56
N ARG A 65 -4.15 8.17 -16.14
CA ARG A 65 -5.47 8.74 -16.45
C ARG A 65 -5.71 10.09 -15.80
N LEU A 66 -5.30 10.26 -14.55
CA LEU A 66 -5.41 11.55 -13.88
C LEU A 66 -4.46 12.57 -14.51
N TRP A 67 -3.24 12.15 -14.82
CA TRP A 67 -2.27 13.00 -15.51
C TRP A 67 -2.79 13.46 -16.87
N SER A 68 -3.33 12.55 -17.68
CA SER A 68 -3.91 12.91 -18.98
C SER A 68 -5.18 13.75 -18.86
N THR A 69 -5.95 13.63 -17.78
CA THR A 69 -7.14 14.46 -17.57
C THR A 69 -6.78 15.88 -17.10
N VAL A 70 -5.73 16.01 -16.28
CA VAL A 70 -5.31 17.30 -15.70
C VAL A 70 -4.38 18.08 -16.64
N PHE A 71 -3.50 17.38 -17.36
CA PHE A 71 -2.44 17.96 -18.20
C PHE A 71 -2.52 17.57 -19.67
N GLY A 72 -3.41 16.65 -20.05
CA GLY A 72 -3.56 16.17 -21.44
C GLY A 72 -4.69 16.84 -22.21
N GLY A 73 -5.10 18.04 -21.79
CA GLY A 73 -5.83 19.00 -22.63
C GLY A 73 -4.89 19.89 -23.41
#